data_AF-A0A7V3X8M7-F1
#
_entry.id   AF-A0A7V3X8M7-F1
#
_cell.length_a   1.000
_cell.length_b   1.000
_cell.length_c   1.000
_cell.angle_alpha   90.00
_cell.angle_beta   90.00
_cell.angle_gamma   90.00
#
_symmetry.space_group_name_H-M   'P 1'
#
loop_
_entity.id
_entity.type
_entity.pdbx_description
1 polymer ?
#
loop_
_entity_poly.entity_id
_entity_poly.type
_entity_poly.pdbx_seq_one_letter_code
_entity_poly.pdbx_strand_id
1 'polypeptide(L)'
;MDTLHAGVKKREKKKGQVHKVFEDSFDAKACYSTEFSFQKLDYIHHNPVSKKWQLVNDFAEYEYSSASYYEKGIKKYEKLVHIQDLLSNQIPGLPAHMALQGRPRANRKV
;
A
#
# COMPACT_ATOMS: atom_id res chain seq x y z
N MET A 1 14.31 14.87 20.40
CA MET A 1 13.27 15.88 20.12
C MET A 1 13.72 16.93 19.10
N ASP A 2 15.02 17.07 18.83
CA ASP A 2 15.56 18.11 17.93
C ASP A 2 15.28 17.90 16.43
N THR A 3 14.96 16.67 16.02
CA THR A 3 14.81 16.29 14.60
C THR A 3 13.56 16.87 13.93
N LEU A 4 12.43 16.96 14.64
CA LEU A 4 11.17 17.50 14.07
C LEU A 4 11.15 19.02 13.97
N HIS A 5 11.91 19.72 14.84
CA HIS A 5 12.06 21.16 14.78
C HIS A 5 12.99 21.60 13.63
N ALA A 6 14.00 20.78 13.33
CA ALA A 6 14.94 21.01 12.23
C ALA A 6 14.25 20.95 10.85
N GLY A 7 13.19 20.15 10.71
CA GLY A 7 12.43 20.02 9.46
C GLY A 7 11.57 21.24 9.07
N VAL A 8 11.40 22.22 9.97
CA VAL A 8 10.54 23.39 9.72
C VAL A 8 11.29 24.46 8.92
N LYS A 9 10.77 24.86 7.76
CA LYS A 9 11.37 25.91 6.92
C LYS A 9 11.22 27.30 7.55
N LYS A 10 12.14 28.24 7.25
CA LYS A 10 12.09 29.62 7.79
C LYS A 10 10.73 30.32 7.60
N ARG A 11 10.10 30.12 6.43
CA ARG A 11 8.76 30.65 6.13
C ARG A 11 7.66 30.09 7.06
N GLU A 12 7.79 28.83 7.46
CA GLU A 12 6.84 28.10 8.31
C GLU A 12 7.03 28.52 9.78
N LYS A 13 8.29 28.70 10.20
CA LYS A 13 8.63 29.27 11.52
C LYS A 13 8.03 30.67 11.71
N LYS A 14 8.07 31.52 10.67
CA LYS A 14 7.44 32.85 10.69
C LYS A 14 5.92 32.80 10.86
N LYS A 15 5.28 31.68 10.49
CA LYS A 15 3.85 31.42 10.70
C LYS A 15 3.55 30.74 12.04
N GLY A 16 4.55 30.55 12.91
CA GLY A 16 4.40 29.92 14.21
C GLY A 16 4.47 28.39 14.19
N GLN A 17 4.82 27.76 13.07
CA GLN A 17 5.01 26.30 13.06
C GLN A 17 6.28 25.92 13.83
N VAL A 18 6.14 25.02 14.82
CA VAL A 18 7.25 24.59 15.69
C VAL A 18 7.81 23.22 15.30
N HIS A 19 6.99 22.33 14.76
CA HIS A 19 7.41 20.98 14.36
C HIS A 19 6.82 20.58 13.00
N LYS A 20 7.51 19.67 12.32
CA LYS A 20 7.08 19.11 11.04
C LYS A 20 7.30 17.60 11.03
N VAL A 21 6.22 16.86 10.78
CA VAL A 21 6.22 15.39 10.71
C VAL A 21 6.31 14.89 9.27
N PHE A 22 5.65 15.58 8.33
CA PHE A 22 5.57 15.18 6.93
C PHE A 22 6.59 15.92 6.06
N GLU A 23 7.12 15.22 5.08
CA GLU A 23 7.88 15.82 3.98
C GLU A 23 6.96 16.63 3.05
N ASP A 24 7.51 17.61 2.33
CA ASP A 24 6.71 18.45 1.41
C ASP A 24 6.31 17.74 0.12
N SER A 25 6.99 16.65 -0.21
CA SER A 25 6.79 15.87 -1.43
C SER A 25 6.14 14.53 -1.15
N PHE A 26 5.41 14.03 -2.15
CA PHE A 26 4.90 12.67 -2.20
C PHE A 26 4.98 12.17 -3.63
N ASP A 27 5.10 10.85 -3.79
CA ASP A 27 5.09 10.21 -5.09
C ASP A 27 3.68 9.72 -5.43
N ALA A 28 2.97 10.49 -6.26
CA ALA A 28 1.73 10.02 -6.87
C ALA A 28 1.99 9.36 -8.22
N LYS A 29 1.41 8.19 -8.41
CA LYS A 29 1.39 7.50 -9.71
C LYS A 29 -0.01 7.01 -10.03
N ALA A 30 -0.55 7.51 -11.14
CA ALA A 30 -1.84 7.04 -11.64
C ALA A 30 -1.74 5.57 -12.06
N CYS A 31 -2.72 4.78 -11.63
CA CYS A 31 -2.84 3.37 -11.97
C CYS A 31 -3.98 3.19 -12.95
N TYR A 32 -3.65 3.07 -14.24
CA TYR A 32 -4.65 2.99 -15.32
C TYR A 32 -5.05 1.57 -15.68
N SER A 33 -4.24 0.57 -15.33
CA SER A 33 -4.55 -0.83 -15.59
C SER A 33 -4.60 -1.66 -14.31
N THR A 34 -5.39 -2.73 -14.37
CA THR A 34 -5.51 -3.71 -13.30
C THR A 34 -4.14 -4.31 -12.99
N GLU A 35 -3.37 -4.68 -14.01
CA GLU A 35 -2.03 -5.25 -13.87
C GLU A 35 -1.07 -4.31 -13.14
N PHE A 36 -1.07 -3.02 -13.51
CA PHE A 36 -0.21 -2.04 -12.86
C PHE A 36 -0.64 -1.80 -11.41
N SER A 37 -1.94 -1.84 -11.13
CA SER A 37 -2.48 -1.71 -9.79
C SER A 37 -2.04 -2.87 -8.89
N PHE A 38 -2.14 -4.12 -9.39
CA PHE A 38 -1.63 -5.29 -8.67
C PHE A 38 -0.12 -5.28 -8.52
N GLN A 39 0.63 -4.80 -9.51
CA GLN A 39 2.09 -4.63 -9.38
C GLN A 39 2.45 -3.68 -8.22
N LYS A 40 1.73 -2.57 -8.07
CA LYS A 40 1.95 -1.62 -6.96
C LYS A 40 1.48 -2.18 -5.63
N LEU A 41 0.36 -2.88 -5.62
CA LEU A 41 -0.15 -3.54 -4.43
C LEU A 41 0.84 -4.58 -3.90
N ASP A 42 1.38 -5.43 -4.78
CA ASP A 42 2.41 -6.43 -4.43
C ASP A 42 3.66 -5.78 -3.82
N TYR A 43 4.14 -4.68 -4.43
CA TYR A 43 5.24 -3.90 -3.87
C TYR A 43 4.92 -3.37 -2.47
N ILE A 44 3.74 -2.80 -2.26
CA ILE A 44 3.32 -2.25 -0.96
C ILE A 44 3.22 -3.36 0.09
N HIS A 45 2.63 -4.51 -0.26
CA HIS A 45 2.49 -5.66 0.63
C HIS A 45 3.84 -6.21 1.07
N HIS A 46 4.83 -6.25 0.19
CA HIS A 46 6.17 -6.76 0.49
C HIS A 46 7.12 -5.75 1.14
N ASN A 47 6.77 -4.46 1.21
CA ASN A 47 7.61 -3.45 1.87
C ASN A 47 8.01 -3.78 3.31
N PRO A 48 7.11 -4.31 4.17
CA PRO A 48 7.45 -4.66 5.55
C PRO A 48 8.56 -5.70 5.68
N VAL A 49 8.68 -6.65 4.75
CA VAL A 49 9.72 -7.69 4.76
C VAL A 49 10.97 -7.32 3.95
N SER A 50 10.95 -6.20 3.23
CA SER A 50 11.95 -5.89 2.21
C SER A 50 13.05 -4.96 2.70
N LYS A 51 14.27 -5.18 2.15
CA LYS A 51 15.44 -4.30 2.28
C LYS A 51 15.78 -3.99 3.75
N LYS A 52 15.78 -2.71 4.11
CA LYS A 52 16.16 -2.18 5.43
C LYS A 52 15.03 -2.22 6.46
N TRP A 53 13.81 -2.58 6.06
CA TRP A 53 12.66 -2.52 6.96
C TRP A 53 12.57 -3.76 7.83
N GLN A 54 12.49 -4.96 7.23
CA GLN A 54 12.43 -6.27 7.91
C GLN A 54 11.60 -6.25 9.21
N LEU A 55 10.41 -5.64 9.15
CA LEU A 55 9.52 -5.41 10.29
C LEU A 55 8.84 -6.71 10.75
N VAL A 56 8.67 -7.66 9.83
CA VAL A 56 8.07 -8.98 10.04
C VAL A 56 8.78 -10.01 9.16
N ASN A 57 8.58 -11.31 9.42
CA ASN A 57 9.14 -12.40 8.61
C ASN A 57 8.25 -12.77 7.42
N ASP A 58 6.92 -12.71 7.60
CA ASP A 58 5.93 -12.92 6.56
C ASP A 58 5.18 -11.61 6.30
N PHE A 59 5.12 -11.19 5.04
CA PHE A 59 4.47 -9.96 4.63
C PHE A 59 2.96 -9.96 4.91
N ALA A 60 2.33 -11.14 4.93
CA ALA A 60 0.92 -11.31 5.28
C ALA A 60 0.67 -11.19 6.79
N GLU A 61 1.71 -11.19 7.62
CA GLU A 61 1.59 -11.02 9.08
C GLU A 61 1.72 -9.57 9.54
N TYR A 62 2.16 -8.66 8.66
CA TYR A 62 2.27 -7.26 9.03
C TYR A 62 0.89 -6.67 9.37
N GLU A 63 0.72 -6.28 10.64
CA GLU A 63 -0.57 -5.88 11.19
C GLU A 63 -1.18 -4.71 10.42
N TYR A 64 -0.35 -3.71 10.10
CA TYR A 64 -0.75 -2.46 9.45
C TYR A 64 -0.83 -2.54 7.92
N SER A 65 -1.11 -3.73 7.37
CA SER A 65 -1.26 -3.95 5.93
C SER A 65 -2.51 -4.78 5.62
N SER A 66 -3.02 -4.61 4.40
CA SER A 66 -4.09 -5.44 3.85
C SER A 66 -3.59 -6.78 3.28
N ALA A 67 -2.28 -7.05 3.32
CA ALA A 67 -1.66 -8.24 2.72
C ALA A 67 -2.33 -9.57 3.16
N SER A 68 -2.73 -9.70 4.43
CA SER A 68 -3.41 -10.89 4.94
C SER A 68 -4.73 -11.19 4.20
N TYR A 69 -5.42 -10.15 3.74
CA TYR A 69 -6.67 -10.29 3.01
C TYR A 69 -6.43 -10.85 1.61
N TYR A 70 -5.35 -10.43 0.94
CA TYR A 70 -5.02 -10.88 -0.41
C TYR A 70 -4.34 -12.25 -0.42
N GLU A 71 -3.44 -12.53 0.52
CA GLU A 71 -2.68 -13.80 0.55
C GLU A 71 -3.45 -14.92 1.26
N LYS A 72 -4.11 -14.60 2.39
CA LYS A 72 -4.71 -15.60 3.30
C LYS A 72 -6.25 -15.51 3.35
N GLY A 73 -6.87 -14.54 2.68
CA GLY A 73 -8.31 -14.28 2.77
C GLY A 73 -8.76 -13.68 4.12
N ILE A 74 -7.81 -13.29 4.99
CA ILE A 74 -8.10 -12.82 6.35
C ILE A 74 -8.32 -11.31 6.33
N LYS A 75 -9.57 -10.89 6.49
CA LYS A 75 -9.97 -9.47 6.55
C LYS A 75 -9.84 -8.94 7.99
N LYS A 76 -8.73 -8.24 8.28
CA LYS A 76 -8.46 -7.62 9.60
C LYS A 76 -9.22 -6.32 9.87
N TYR A 77 -9.63 -5.62 8.82
CA TYR A 77 -10.24 -4.30 8.90
C TYR A 77 -11.68 -4.34 8.40
N GLU A 78 -12.60 -3.76 9.16
CA GLU A 78 -14.02 -3.67 8.80
C GLU A 78 -14.22 -3.00 7.43
N LYS A 79 -13.59 -1.83 7.25
CA LYS A 79 -13.64 -1.01 6.04
C LYS A 79 -12.51 -1.34 5.06
N LEU A 80 -12.40 -2.61 4.67
CA LEU A 80 -11.48 -3.07 3.64
C LEU A 80 -12.25 -3.63 2.44
N VAL A 81 -11.90 -3.14 1.25
CA VAL A 81 -12.50 -3.50 -0.04
C VAL A 81 -11.39 -4.02 -0.96
N HIS A 82 -11.67 -5.10 -1.70
CA HIS A 82 -10.73 -5.61 -2.68
C HIS A 82 -10.70 -4.70 -3.91
N ILE A 83 -9.50 -4.44 -4.46
CA ILE A 83 -9.37 -3.52 -5.60
C ILE A 83 -10.18 -3.99 -6.82
N GLN A 84 -10.30 -5.30 -7.01
CA GLN A 84 -11.08 -5.86 -8.11
C GLN A 84 -12.58 -5.53 -7.98
N ASP A 85 -13.13 -5.52 -6.77
CA ASP A 85 -14.55 -5.17 -6.54
C ASP A 85 -14.81 -3.71 -6.91
N LEU A 86 -13.84 -2.84 -6.63
CA LEU A 86 -13.91 -1.44 -7.02
C LEU A 86 -13.84 -1.29 -8.54
N LEU A 87 -12.92 -1.99 -9.20
CA LEU A 87 -12.72 -1.92 -10.65
C LEU A 87 -13.90 -2.54 -11.43
N SER A 88 -14.48 -3.64 -10.94
CA SER A 88 -15.67 -4.25 -11.55
C SER A 88 -16.90 -3.35 -11.43
N ASN A 89 -17.02 -2.58 -10.34
CA ASN A 89 -18.14 -1.66 -10.16
C ASN A 89 -18.04 -0.36 -10.98
N GLN A 90 -16.90 -0.12 -11.64
CA GLN A 90 -16.73 0.97 -12.60
C GLN A 90 -17.10 0.57 -14.05
N ILE A 91 -17.35 -0.72 -14.31
CA ILE A 91 -17.77 -1.25 -15.63
C ILE A 91 -19.02 -2.12 -15.42
N PRO A 92 -20.25 -1.64 -15.74
CA PRO A 92 -21.44 -2.45 -15.59
C PRO A 92 -21.33 -3.71 -16.47
N GLY A 93 -21.24 -4.90 -15.85
CA GLY A 93 -21.41 -6.19 -16.54
C GLY A 93 -20.35 -7.28 -16.33
N LEU A 94 -19.29 -7.09 -15.53
CA LEU A 94 -18.29 -8.16 -15.31
C LEU A 94 -18.62 -9.00 -14.04
N PRO A 95 -18.87 -10.32 -14.15
CA PRO A 95 -19.34 -11.11 -13.01
C PRO A 95 -18.23 -11.45 -12.00
N ALA A 96 -18.56 -11.29 -10.70
CA ALA A 96 -17.66 -11.42 -9.55
C ALA A 96 -16.97 -12.80 -9.38
N HIS A 97 -17.50 -13.87 -9.98
CA HIS A 97 -16.99 -15.22 -9.79
C HIS A 97 -15.73 -15.56 -10.62
N MET A 98 -15.34 -14.73 -11.59
CA MET A 98 -14.09 -14.92 -12.36
C MET A 98 -12.85 -14.31 -11.68
N ALA A 99 -13.02 -13.58 -10.57
CA ALA A 99 -11.93 -12.87 -9.89
C ALA A 99 -11.13 -13.73 -8.87
N LEU A 100 -11.59 -14.95 -8.56
CA LEU A 100 -11.06 -15.77 -7.46
C LEU A 100 -10.16 -16.94 -7.89
N GLN A 101 -9.71 -17.01 -9.15
CA GLN A 101 -8.72 -18.03 -9.52
C GLN A 101 -7.31 -17.50 -9.23
N GLY A 102 -6.76 -17.93 -8.10
CA GLY A 102 -5.38 -17.69 -7.69
C GLY A 102 -4.42 -17.97 -8.84
N ARG A 103 -3.64 -16.95 -9.23
CA ARG A 103 -2.56 -17.15 -10.19
C ARG A 103 -1.36 -17.76 -9.46
N PRO A 104 -0.70 -18.80 -10.01
CA PRO A 104 0.51 -19.32 -9.42
C PRO A 104 1.60 -18.24 -9.45
N ARG A 105 2.36 -18.10 -8.34
CA ARG A 105 3.54 -17.24 -8.29
C ARG A 105 4.45 -17.58 -9.46
N ALA A 106 4.66 -16.61 -10.35
CA ALA A 106 5.72 -16.72 -11.34
C ALA A 106 7.05 -16.75 -10.57
N ASN A 107 7.77 -17.87 -10.66
CA ASN A 107 9.12 -18.02 -10.13
C ASN A 107 10.00 -16.85 -10.62
N ARG A 108 10.41 -15.98 -9.70
CA ARG A 108 11.53 -15.07 -9.94
C ARG A 108 12.77 -15.94 -10.00
N LYS A 109 13.37 -16.06 -11.19
CA LYS A 109 14.72 -16.60 -11.32
C LYS A 109 15.67 -15.73 -10.48
N VAL A 110 16.45 -16.43 -9.65
CA VAL A 110 17.62 -15.95 -8.92
C VAL A 110 18.64 -15.30 -9.86
#